data_AF-A0A942S8A4-F1
#
_entry.id   AF-A0A942S8A4-F1
#
_cell.length_a   1.000
_cell.length_b   1.000
_cell.length_c   1.000
_cell.angle_alpha   90.00
_cell.angle_beta   90.00
_cell.angle_gamma   90.00
#
_symmetry.space_group_name_H-M   'P 1'
#
loop_
_entity.id
_entity.type
_entity.pdbx_description
1 polymer ?
#
loop_
_entity_poly.entity_id
_entity_poly.type
_entity_poly.pdbx_seq_one_letter_code
_entity_poly.pdbx_strand_id
1 'polypeptide(L)'
;MFSGIFKLVFALLEGVVQQIMSQVRVIEDGVTSPLRAIVGQVVSGAWRGDGANRFVDEMSSEVIPLLINIMNINQGYASAIGRSAERMRQAERQATQAAQTLVDVFGQIY
;
A
#
# COMPACT_ATOMS: atom_id res chain seq x y z
N MET A 1 17.52 18.60 -17.72
CA MET A 1 17.16 19.29 -16.46
C MET A 1 15.95 18.63 -15.77
N PHE A 2 14.87 18.30 -16.49
CA PHE A 2 13.66 17.67 -15.92
C PHE A 2 13.89 16.31 -15.22
N SER A 3 14.75 15.45 -15.77
CA SER A 3 14.97 14.09 -15.26
C SER A 3 15.47 14.02 -13.80
N GLY A 4 16.20 15.01 -13.30
CA GLY A 4 16.72 15.01 -11.92
C GLY A 4 15.63 15.21 -10.86
N ILE A 5 14.70 16.13 -11.10
CA ILE A 5 13.58 16.41 -10.20
C ILE A 5 12.59 15.24 -10.21
N PHE A 6 12.28 14.67 -11.37
CA PHE A 6 11.39 13.52 -11.46
C PHE A 6 11.95 12.28 -10.74
N LYS A 7 13.26 12.02 -10.84
CA LYS A 7 13.92 10.95 -10.07
C LYS A 7 13.76 11.12 -8.56
N LEU A 8 13.93 12.34 -8.04
CA LEU A 8 13.74 12.63 -6.62
C LEU A 8 12.28 12.39 -6.19
N VAL A 9 11.32 12.87 -6.98
CA VAL A 9 9.88 12.67 -6.70
C VAL A 9 9.52 11.18 -6.71
N PHE A 10 10.00 10.39 -7.67
CA PHE A 10 9.73 8.96 -7.70
C PHE A 10 10.35 8.23 -6.51
N ALA A 11 11.57 8.58 -6.10
CA ALA A 11 12.19 8.00 -4.91
C ALA A 11 11.39 8.30 -3.64
N LEU A 12 10.86 9.53 -3.49
CA LEU A 12 10.00 9.89 -2.36
C LEU A 12 8.69 9.11 -2.36
N LEU A 13 8.04 8.95 -3.53
CA LEU A 13 6.81 8.17 -3.65
C LEU A 13 7.03 6.70 -3.31
N GLU A 14 8.14 6.11 -3.76
CA GLU A 14 8.54 4.74 -3.40
C GLU A 14 8.75 4.60 -1.88
N GLY A 15 9.38 5.59 -1.25
CA GLY A 15 9.52 5.65 0.21
C GLY A 15 8.17 5.67 0.94
N VAL A 16 7.22 6.49 0.49
CA VAL A 16 5.86 6.54 1.07
C VAL A 16 5.14 5.19 0.90
N VAL A 17 5.23 4.57 -0.28
CA VAL A 17 4.63 3.25 -0.53
C VAL A 17 5.24 2.19 0.41
N GLN A 18 6.56 2.18 0.57
CA GLN A 18 7.23 1.27 1.48
C GLN A 18 6.81 1.49 2.93
N GLN A 19 6.65 2.74 3.36
CA GLN A 19 6.19 3.07 4.71
C GLN A 19 4.76 2.59 4.96
N ILE A 20 3.84 2.77 3.99
CA ILE A 20 2.48 2.24 4.05
C ILE A 20 2.51 0.71 4.18
N MET A 21 3.30 0.02 3.33
CA MET A 21 3.43 -1.44 3.38
C MET A 21 4.07 -1.94 4.67
N SER A 22 4.95 -1.17 5.29
CA SER A 22 5.49 -1.47 6.62
C SER A 22 4.39 -1.43 7.68
N GLN A 23 3.50 -0.44 7.64
CA GLN A 23 2.38 -0.34 8.59
C GLN A 23 1.38 -1.49 8.42
N VAL A 24 1.11 -1.91 7.17
CA VAL A 24 0.29 -3.09 6.88
C VAL A 24 0.87 -4.33 7.57
N ARG A 25 2.17 -4.58 7.42
CA ARG A 25 2.85 -5.71 8.08
C ARG A 25 2.78 -5.64 9.60
N VAL A 26 2.93 -4.45 10.18
CA VAL A 26 2.80 -4.27 11.64
C VAL A 26 1.40 -4.65 12.12
N ILE A 27 0.34 -4.30 11.39
CA ILE A 27 -1.03 -4.65 11.75
C ILE A 27 -1.27 -6.17 11.57
N GLU A 28 -0.72 -6.75 10.50
CA GLU A 28 -0.86 -8.18 10.22
C GLU A 28 -0.13 -9.03 11.27
N ASP A 29 1.17 -8.81 11.41
CA ASP A 29 2.06 -9.64 12.23
C ASP A 29 1.96 -9.27 13.72
N GLY A 30 1.81 -7.98 14.02
CA GLY A 30 1.82 -7.48 15.39
C GLY A 30 0.48 -7.61 16.11
N VAL A 31 -0.63 -7.66 15.37
CA VAL A 31 -1.97 -7.63 15.97
C VAL A 31 -2.85 -8.75 15.44
N THR A 32 -3.08 -8.82 14.12
CA THR A 32 -4.10 -9.68 13.54
C THR A 32 -3.77 -11.16 13.72
N SER A 33 -2.52 -11.55 13.45
CA SER A 33 -2.07 -12.94 13.58
C SER A 33 -2.07 -13.44 15.04
N PRO A 34 -1.49 -12.71 16.02
CA PRO A 34 -1.61 -13.07 17.44
C PRO A 34 -3.06 -13.15 17.92
N LEU A 35 -3.92 -12.22 17.49
CA LEU A 35 -5.32 -12.21 17.88
C LEU A 35 -6.05 -13.45 17.38
N ARG A 36 -5.82 -13.86 16.12
CA ARG A 36 -6.35 -15.12 15.57
C ARG A 36 -5.86 -16.34 16.34
N ALA A 37 -4.59 -16.35 16.74
CA ALA A 37 -4.03 -17.44 17.53
C ALA A 37 -4.72 -17.55 18.91
N ILE A 38 -4.95 -16.42 19.58
CA ILE A 38 -5.68 -16.35 20.86
C ILE A 38 -7.11 -16.87 20.68
N VAL A 39 -7.83 -16.40 19.65
CA VAL A 39 -9.19 -16.89 19.34
C VAL A 39 -9.18 -18.40 19.12
N GLY A 40 -8.20 -18.93 18.39
CA GLY A 40 -8.05 -20.37 18.17
C GLY A 40 -7.84 -21.16 19.47
N GLN A 41 -7.08 -20.63 20.43
CA GLN A 41 -6.91 -21.23 21.75
C GLN A 41 -8.20 -21.22 22.57
N VAL A 42 -8.99 -20.15 22.47
CA VAL A 42 -10.29 -20.08 23.15
C VAL A 42 -11.26 -21.10 22.55
N VAL A 43 -11.31 -21.23 21.23
CA VAL A 43 -12.13 -22.23 20.52
C VAL A 43 -11.69 -23.67 20.86
N SER A 44 -10.39 -23.92 21.05
CA SER A 44 -9.89 -25.25 21.48
C SER A 44 -10.20 -25.57 22.95
N GLY A 45 -10.84 -24.64 23.66
CA GLY A 45 -11.36 -24.84 25.00
C GLY A 45 -10.36 -24.51 26.10
N ALA A 46 -9.29 -23.75 25.81
CA ALA A 46 -8.42 -23.17 26.84
C ALA A 46 -9.18 -22.20 27.76
N TRP A 47 -10.24 -21.58 27.24
CA TRP A 47 -11.22 -20.79 27.99
C TRP A 47 -12.63 -21.22 27.60
N ARG A 48 -13.51 -21.39 28.58
CA ARG A 48 -14.88 -21.90 28.39
C ARG A 48 -15.89 -21.04 29.16
N GLY A 49 -17.12 -21.01 28.66
CA GLY A 49 -18.25 -20.28 29.25
C GLY A 49 -18.75 -19.16 28.35
N ASP A 50 -19.83 -18.49 28.75
CA ASP A 50 -20.50 -17.47 27.92
C ASP A 50 -19.59 -16.31 27.53
N GLY A 51 -18.67 -15.91 28.41
CA GLY A 51 -17.67 -14.88 28.11
C GLY A 51 -16.70 -15.30 27.00
N ALA A 52 -16.31 -16.58 26.98
CA ALA A 52 -15.43 -17.13 25.95
C ALA A 52 -16.13 -17.16 24.58
N ASN A 53 -17.41 -17.56 24.55
CA ASN A 53 -18.21 -17.56 23.35
C ASN A 53 -18.40 -16.14 22.79
N ARG A 54 -18.77 -15.17 23.66
CA ARG A 54 -18.93 -13.76 23.28
C ARG A 54 -17.63 -13.16 22.75
N PHE A 55 -16.50 -13.47 23.38
CA PHE A 55 -15.20 -13.03 22.91
C PHE A 55 -14.90 -13.58 21.51
N VAL A 56 -15.07 -14.88 21.28
CA VAL A 56 -14.85 -15.49 19.96
C VAL A 56 -15.76 -14.86 18.91
N ASP A 57 -17.04 -14.64 19.25
CA ASP A 57 -18.01 -14.01 18.36
C ASP A 57 -17.60 -12.58 18.00
N GLU A 58 -17.29 -11.72 18.98
CA GLU A 58 -16.88 -10.33 18.75
C GLU A 58 -15.58 -10.25 17.93
N MET A 59 -14.59 -11.07 18.27
CA MET A 59 -13.32 -11.10 17.54
C MET A 59 -13.50 -11.57 16.10
N SER A 60 -14.35 -12.58 15.87
CA SER A 60 -14.54 -13.18 14.55
C SER A 60 -15.48 -12.38 13.66
N SER A 61 -16.49 -11.71 14.23
CA SER A 61 -17.51 -10.98 13.49
C SER A 61 -17.19 -9.52 13.25
N GLU A 62 -16.42 -8.88 14.14
CA GLU A 62 -16.18 -7.44 14.09
C GLU A 62 -14.68 -7.10 14.06
N VAL A 63 -13.93 -7.48 15.09
CA VAL A 63 -12.56 -6.97 15.29
C VAL A 63 -11.58 -7.45 14.23
N ILE A 64 -11.46 -8.76 14.00
CA ILE A 64 -10.55 -9.30 12.97
C ILE A 64 -10.94 -8.80 11.57
N PRO A 65 -12.23 -8.82 11.16
CA PRO A 65 -12.65 -8.22 9.90
C PRO A 65 -12.29 -6.74 9.74
N LEU A 66 -12.45 -5.92 10.78
CA LEU A 66 -12.08 -4.50 10.75
C LEU A 66 -10.57 -4.31 10.55
N LEU A 67 -9.74 -5.11 11.22
CA LEU A 67 -8.28 -5.09 11.03
C LEU A 67 -7.89 -5.44 9.59
N ILE A 68 -8.53 -6.47 9.01
CA ILE A 68 -8.33 -6.84 7.60
C ILE A 68 -8.73 -5.70 6.67
N ASN A 69 -9.85 -5.04 6.95
CA ASN A 69 -10.30 -3.91 6.13
C ASN A 69 -9.30 -2.76 6.14
N ILE A 70 -8.74 -2.41 7.31
CA ILE A 70 -7.69 -1.38 7.42
C ILE A 70 -6.45 -1.76 6.59
N MET A 71 -6.02 -3.03 6.65
CA MET A 71 -4.91 -3.52 5.82
C MET A 71 -5.21 -3.38 4.33
N ASN A 72 -6.41 -3.79 3.90
CA ASN A 72 -6.83 -3.71 2.50
C ASN A 72 -6.89 -2.26 1.98
N ILE A 73 -7.41 -1.33 2.80
CA ILE A 73 -7.44 0.10 2.46
C ILE A 73 -6.02 0.63 2.24
N ASN A 74 -5.09 0.31 3.14
CA ASN A 74 -3.69 0.75 3.04
C ASN A 74 -2.98 0.15 1.82
N GLN A 75 -3.18 -1.14 1.52
CA GLN A 75 -2.69 -1.76 0.29
C GLN A 75 -3.29 -1.11 -0.97
N GLY A 76 -4.56 -0.71 -0.90
CA GLY A 76 -5.25 0.06 -1.93
C GLY A 76 -4.57 1.40 -2.21
N TYR A 77 -4.21 2.15 -1.16
CA TYR A 77 -3.47 3.40 -1.28
C TYR A 77 -2.08 3.21 -1.88
N ALA A 78 -1.31 2.23 -1.38
CA ALA A 78 0.00 1.89 -1.94
C ALA A 78 -0.09 1.59 -3.44
N SER A 79 -1.09 0.81 -3.86
CA SER A 79 -1.33 0.47 -5.25
C SER A 79 -1.74 1.69 -6.09
N ALA A 80 -2.60 2.56 -5.55
CA ALA A 80 -3.03 3.78 -6.24
C ALA A 80 -1.86 4.75 -6.46
N ILE A 81 -0.99 4.92 -5.46
CA ILE A 81 0.23 5.72 -5.57
C ILE A 81 1.16 5.14 -6.63
N GLY A 82 1.39 3.82 -6.62
CA GLY A 82 2.21 3.13 -7.63
C GLY A 82 1.69 3.34 -9.05
N ARG A 83 0.37 3.22 -9.27
CA ARG A 83 -0.24 3.50 -10.59
C ARG A 83 -0.07 4.95 -11.01
N SER A 84 -0.23 5.90 -10.09
CA SER A 84 -0.03 7.33 -10.38
C SER A 84 1.42 7.64 -10.76
N ALA A 85 2.39 7.04 -10.06
CA ALA A 85 3.81 7.17 -10.38
C ALA A 85 4.12 6.64 -11.79
N GLU A 86 3.57 5.50 -12.18
CA GLU A 86 3.77 4.96 -13.53
C GLU A 86 3.16 5.85 -14.61
N ARG A 87 1.97 6.42 -14.37
CA ARG A 87 1.37 7.41 -15.29
C ARG A 87 2.26 8.64 -15.45
N MET A 88 2.87 9.13 -14.37
CA MET A 88 3.82 10.24 -14.44
C MET A 88 5.06 9.88 -15.26
N ARG A 89 5.62 8.68 -15.10
CA ARG A 89 6.76 8.19 -15.93
C ARG A 89 6.40 8.11 -17.40
N GLN A 90 5.19 7.67 -17.73
CA GLN A 90 4.70 7.64 -19.11
C GLN A 90 4.59 9.04 -19.69
N ALA A 91 4.04 10.00 -18.94
CA ALA A 91 3.95 11.39 -19.36
C ALA A 91 5.34 12.03 -19.57
N GLU A 92 6.32 11.74 -18.70
CA GLU A 92 7.70 12.21 -18.86
C GLU A 92 8.33 11.68 -20.16
N ARG A 93 8.16 10.39 -20.46
CA ARG A 93 8.66 9.78 -21.70
C ARG A 93 8.08 10.45 -22.93
N GLN A 94 6.77 10.70 -22.95
CA GLN A 94 6.09 11.38 -24.05
C GLN A 94 6.57 12.82 -24.21
N ALA A 95 6.69 13.58 -23.11
CA ALA A 95 7.17 14.96 -23.14
C ALA A 95 8.62 15.05 -23.63
N THR A 96 9.48 14.12 -23.22
CA THR A 96 10.89 14.06 -23.65
C THR A 96 11.00 13.77 -25.15
N GLN A 97 10.19 12.84 -25.66
CA GLN A 97 10.13 12.54 -27.10
C GLN A 97 9.66 13.75 -27.90
N ALA A 98 8.58 14.41 -27.48
CA ALA A 98 8.08 15.60 -28.14
C ALA A 98 9.11 16.75 -28.14
N ALA A 99 9.82 16.95 -27.03
CA ALA A 99 10.89 17.93 -26.95
C ALA A 99 12.05 17.61 -27.92
N GLN A 100 12.44 16.34 -28.03
CA GLN A 100 13.46 15.93 -28.99
C GLN A 100 13.03 16.19 -30.44
N THR A 101 11.79 15.85 -30.78
CA THR A 101 11.24 16.14 -32.12
C THR A 101 11.26 17.64 -32.42
N LEU A 102 10.91 18.50 -31.46
CA LEU A 102 10.99 19.95 -31.65
C LEU A 102 12.44 20.41 -31.87
N VAL A 103 13.39 19.91 -31.09
CA VAL A 103 14.81 20.24 -31.28
C VAL A 103 15.30 19.82 -32.66
N ASP A 104 14.92 18.63 -33.13
CA ASP A 104 15.31 18.12 -34.44
C ASP A 104 14.71 18.97 -35.58
N VAL A 105 13.43 19.37 -35.46
CA VAL A 105 12.79 20.27 -36.44
C VAL A 105 13.47 21.65 -36.45
N PHE A 106 13.73 22.25 -35.29
CA PHE A 106 14.38 23.56 -35.23
C PHE A 106 15.84 23.50 -35.68
N GLY A 107 16.55 22.40 -35.42
CA GLY A 107 17.93 22.18 -35.86
C GLY A 107 18.07 21.84 -37.35
N GLN A 108 16.98 21.60 -38.07
CA GLN A 108 16.99 21.49 -39.54
C GLN A 108 16.71 22.82 -40.24
N ILE A 109 16.13 23.80 -39.53
CA ILE A 109 15.73 25.10 -40.08
C ILE A 109 16.86 26.15 -39.90
N TYR A 110 17.80 25.90 -39.00
CA TYR A 110 19.04 26.68 -38.79
C TYR A 110 20.27 25.84 -39.12
#